data_AF-A0A968U5S7-F1
#
_entry.id   AF-A0A968U5S7-F1
#
_cell.length_a   1.000
_cell.length_b   1.000
_cell.length_c   1.000
_cell.angle_alpha   90.00
_cell.angle_beta   90.00
_cell.angle_gamma   90.00
#
_symmetry.space_group_name_H-M   'P 1'
#
loop_
_entity.id
_entity.type
_entity.pdbx_description
1 polymer ?
#
loop_
_entity_poly.entity_id
_entity_poly.type
_entity_poly.pdbx_seq_one_letter_code
_entity_poly.pdbx_strand_id
1 'polypeptide(L)'
;MIKIDGVKLEIDLAGEKVFAAQKAGRKIAVEIKSFLNPSTISDFHAALGQFLNYRLALQISEPNRALYLAVPFDTFESFFQERLIREAVKVYQVKLLVYNPIQEVIVEWKE
;
A
#
# COMPACT_ATOMS: atom_id res chain seq x y z
N MET A 1 -7.36 -4.51 -14.32
CA MET A 1 -7.46 -3.23 -15.06
C MET A 1 -8.72 -2.47 -14.64
N ILE A 2 -8.57 -1.34 -13.95
CA ILE A 2 -9.66 -0.39 -13.64
C ILE A 2 -9.43 0.87 -14.48
N LYS A 3 -10.37 1.24 -15.35
CA LYS A 3 -10.30 2.49 -16.13
C LYS A 3 -11.32 3.48 -15.58
N ILE A 4 -10.91 4.73 -15.33
CA ILE A 4 -11.80 5.80 -14.90
C ILE A 4 -11.58 7.02 -15.81
N ASP A 5 -12.62 7.40 -16.54
CA ASP A 5 -12.81 8.67 -17.26
C ASP A 5 -11.55 9.31 -17.88
N GLY A 6 -10.83 8.54 -18.71
CA GLY A 6 -9.72 9.03 -19.54
C GLY A 6 -8.33 8.92 -18.91
N VAL A 7 -8.23 8.68 -17.59
CA VAL A 7 -6.97 8.32 -16.94
C VAL A 7 -6.85 6.80 -16.86
N LYS A 8 -5.86 6.24 -17.55
CA LYS A 8 -5.51 4.83 -17.40
C LYS A 8 -4.71 4.65 -16.11
N LEU A 9 -5.40 4.35 -15.02
CA LEU A 9 -4.77 3.75 -13.85
C LEU A 9 -4.61 2.26 -14.15
N GLU A 10 -3.41 1.84 -14.53
CA GLU A 10 -3.09 0.42 -14.68
C GLU A 10 -2.98 -0.23 -13.29
N ILE A 11 -4.12 -0.35 -12.61
CA ILE A 11 -4.26 -1.33 -11.53
C ILE A 11 -4.39 -2.67 -12.22
N ASP A 12 -3.26 -3.16 -12.71
CA ASP A 12 -3.15 -4.54 -13.13
C ASP A 12 -2.90 -5.38 -11.90
N LEU A 13 -3.98 -5.89 -11.31
CA LEU A 13 -3.91 -6.86 -10.21
C LEU A 13 -3.16 -8.15 -10.61
N ALA A 14 -2.78 -8.29 -11.88
CA ALA A 14 -1.97 -9.39 -12.42
C ALA A 14 -0.56 -8.96 -12.87
N GLY A 15 -0.23 -7.66 -12.97
CA GLY A 15 0.93 -7.17 -13.75
C GLY A 15 1.73 -5.99 -13.18
N GLU A 16 1.16 -5.16 -12.30
CA GLU A 16 1.91 -4.29 -11.38
C GLU A 16 1.63 -4.76 -9.95
N LYS A 17 2.56 -4.58 -9.00
CA LYS A 17 2.63 -5.31 -7.70
C LYS A 17 1.48 -5.04 -6.68
N VAL A 18 0.26 -4.75 -7.14
CA VAL A 18 -0.97 -4.77 -6.36
C VAL A 18 -1.59 -6.16 -6.40
N PHE A 19 -1.47 -6.94 -5.33
CA PHE A 19 -2.05 -8.29 -5.27
C PHE A 19 -3.49 -8.28 -4.78
N ALA A 20 -4.37 -8.98 -5.49
CA ALA A 20 -5.71 -9.28 -5.01
C ALA A 20 -5.68 -10.47 -4.04
N ALA A 21 -6.19 -10.30 -2.82
CA ALA A 21 -6.26 -11.38 -1.84
C ALA A 21 -7.55 -11.33 -0.99
N GLN A 22 -7.70 -12.28 -0.07
CA GLN A 22 -8.78 -12.28 0.92
C GLN A 22 -8.22 -12.35 2.34
N LYS A 23 -8.74 -11.53 3.25
CA LYS A 23 -8.43 -11.54 4.69
C LYS A 23 -9.72 -11.72 5.46
N ALA A 24 -9.89 -12.83 6.16
CA ALA A 24 -11.09 -13.14 6.96
C ALA A 24 -12.41 -12.91 6.20
N GLY A 25 -12.48 -13.35 4.94
CA GLY A 25 -13.65 -13.16 4.07
C GLY A 25 -13.80 -11.78 3.42
N ARG A 26 -12.90 -10.82 3.71
CA ARG A 26 -12.88 -9.50 3.07
C ARG A 26 -11.92 -9.49 1.89
N LYS A 27 -12.35 -8.94 0.75
CA LYS A 27 -11.47 -8.71 -0.40
C LYS A 27 -10.45 -7.64 -0.05
N ILE A 28 -9.19 -7.88 -0.37
CA ILE A 28 -8.12 -6.89 -0.21
C ILE A 28 -7.33 -6.72 -1.51
N ALA A 29 -6.70 -5.56 -1.61
CA ALA A 29 -5.63 -5.25 -2.54
C ALA A 29 -4.38 -4.92 -1.71
N VAL A 30 -3.20 -5.38 -2.12
CA VAL A 30 -1.95 -5.13 -1.40
C VAL A 30 -0.91 -4.59 -2.37
N GLU A 31 -0.51 -3.34 -2.21
CA GLU A 31 0.58 -2.72 -2.97
C GLU A 31 1.91 -2.93 -2.24
N ILE A 32 2.83 -3.70 -2.82
CA ILE A 32 4.11 -4.03 -2.17
C ILE A 32 5.21 -3.03 -2.54
N LYS A 33 5.81 -2.38 -1.53
CA LYS A 33 6.94 -1.47 -1.69
C LYS A 33 8.17 -1.97 -0.93
N SER A 34 9.33 -1.91 -1.58
CA SER A 34 10.59 -2.40 -1.02
C SER A 34 11.45 -1.32 -0.35
N PHE A 35 11.16 -0.03 -0.57
CA PHE A 35 11.89 1.11 0.01
C PHE A 35 13.44 1.01 -0.13
N LEU A 36 13.91 0.63 -1.32
CA LEU A 36 15.33 0.39 -1.59
C LEU A 36 16.05 1.62 -2.16
N ASN A 37 15.35 2.71 -2.49
CA ASN A 37 16.03 3.89 -3.00
C ASN A 37 16.83 4.58 -1.88
N PRO A 38 17.95 5.25 -2.21
CA PRO A 38 18.74 5.99 -1.23
C PRO A 38 17.94 7.07 -0.47
N SER A 39 16.82 7.53 -1.05
CA SER A 39 15.90 8.49 -0.44
C SER A 39 14.58 7.80 -0.10
N THR A 40 14.46 7.30 1.13
CA THR A 40 13.24 6.66 1.65
C THR A 40 12.04 7.62 1.61
N ILE A 41 12.26 8.92 1.77
CA ILE A 41 11.21 9.94 1.67
C ILE A 41 10.65 10.07 0.25
N SER A 42 11.49 9.94 -0.77
CA SER A 42 11.04 9.93 -2.17
C SER A 42 10.19 8.70 -2.46
N ASP A 43 10.61 7.53 -1.96
CA ASP A 43 9.81 6.29 -2.05
C ASP A 43 8.47 6.44 -1.35
N PHE A 44 8.46 7.08 -0.18
CA PHE A 44 7.22 7.35 0.54
C PHE A 44 6.27 8.26 -0.23
N HIS A 45 6.76 9.35 -0.83
CA HIS A 45 5.93 10.23 -1.64
C HIS A 45 5.29 9.49 -2.83
N ALA A 46 6.07 8.66 -3.53
CA ALA A 46 5.55 7.86 -4.63
C ALA A 46 4.52 6.83 -4.14
N ALA A 47 4.84 6.10 -3.07
CA ALA A 47 3.97 5.08 -2.48
C ALA A 47 2.65 5.69 -1.97
N LEU A 48 2.71 6.82 -1.27
CA LEU A 48 1.53 7.52 -0.76
C LEU A 48 0.66 8.02 -1.91
N GLY A 49 1.24 8.65 -2.92
CA GLY A 49 0.50 9.14 -4.09
C GLY A 49 -0.23 8.01 -4.82
N GLN A 50 0.46 6.89 -5.07
CA GLN A 50 -0.13 5.70 -5.67
C GLN A 50 -1.24 5.10 -4.79
N PHE A 51 -0.99 4.97 -3.48
CA PHE A 51 -1.99 4.46 -2.53
C PHE A 51 -3.27 5.29 -2.56
N LEU A 52 -3.17 6.61 -2.54
CA LEU A 52 -4.34 7.51 -2.59
C LEU A 52 -5.13 7.36 -3.89
N ASN A 53 -4.44 7.32 -5.03
CA ASN A 53 -5.07 7.16 -6.34
C ASN A 53 -5.75 5.79 -6.50
N TYR A 54 -5.09 4.71 -6.08
CA TYR A 54 -5.65 3.36 -6.14
C TYR A 54 -6.80 3.16 -5.16
N ARG A 55 -6.72 3.75 -3.96
CA ARG A 55 -7.84 3.74 -3.02
C ARG A 55 -9.07 4.42 -3.62
N LEU A 56 -8.90 5.58 -4.25
CA LEU A 56 -10.00 6.26 -4.94
C LEU A 56 -10.59 5.40 -6.06
N ALA A 57 -9.73 4.78 -6.89
CA ALA A 57 -10.18 3.92 -7.97
C ALA A 57 -10.94 2.67 -7.47
N LEU A 58 -10.47 2.06 -6.38
CA LEU A 58 -11.15 0.94 -5.72
C LEU A 58 -12.47 1.37 -5.10
N GLN A 59 -12.57 2.56 -4.51
CA GLN A 59 -13.85 3.08 -4.01
C GLN A 59 -14.91 3.21 -5.11
N ILE A 60 -14.49 3.56 -6.33
CA ILE A 60 -15.38 3.70 -7.49
C ILE A 60 -15.77 2.34 -8.09
N SER A 61 -14.82 1.41 -8.20
CA SER A 61 -15.00 0.15 -8.96
C SER A 61 -15.28 -1.10 -8.11
N GLU A 62 -14.64 -1.21 -6.94
CA GLU A 62 -14.75 -2.35 -6.02
C GLU A 62 -14.79 -1.86 -4.55
N PRO A 63 -15.85 -1.16 -4.11
CA PRO A 63 -15.88 -0.45 -2.83
C PRO A 63 -15.70 -1.35 -1.60
N ASN A 64 -15.98 -2.65 -1.74
CA ASN A 64 -15.79 -3.65 -0.69
C ASN A 64 -14.36 -4.21 -0.61
N ARG A 65 -13.43 -3.72 -1.45
CA ARG A 65 -12.03 -4.15 -1.45
C ARG A 65 -11.16 -3.12 -0.71
N ALA A 66 -10.55 -3.54 0.39
CA ALA A 66 -9.64 -2.68 1.15
C ALA A 66 -8.21 -2.71 0.56
N LEU A 67 -7.61 -1.55 0.36
CA LEU A 67 -6.21 -1.42 -0.06
C LEU A 67 -5.28 -1.34 1.15
N TYR A 68 -4.19 -2.10 1.11
CA TYR A 68 -3.07 -2.04 2.06
C TYR A 68 -1.78 -1.67 1.32
N LEU A 69 -0.95 -0.86 1.97
CA LEU A 69 0.44 -0.64 1.58
C LEU A 69 1.32 -1.62 2.34
N ALA A 70 1.94 -2.55 1.63
CA ALA A 70 2.88 -3.49 2.22
C ALA A 70 4.30 -2.91 2.28
N VAL A 71 4.89 -2.93 3.47
CA VAL A 71 6.18 -2.31 3.77
C VAL A 71 7.10 -3.29 4.50
N PRO A 72 8.43 -3.27 4.27
CA PRO A 72 9.35 -4.16 4.94
C PRO A 72 9.43 -3.83 6.44
N PHE A 73 9.61 -4.85 7.27
CA PHE A 73 9.75 -4.71 8.72
C PHE A 73 10.81 -3.69 9.12
N ASP A 74 12.00 -3.74 8.52
CA ASP A 74 13.10 -2.83 8.87
C ASP A 74 12.77 -1.37 8.53
N THR A 75 12.09 -1.13 7.41
CA THR A 75 11.59 0.21 7.05
C THR A 75 10.49 0.67 8.01
N PHE A 76 9.63 -0.26 8.44
CA PHE A 76 8.56 0.02 9.37
C PHE A 76 9.08 0.46 10.75
N GLU A 77 10.07 -0.27 11.29
CA GLU A 77 10.66 0.00 12.60
C GLU A 77 11.58 1.23 12.62
N SER A 78 12.02 1.71 11.45
CA SER A 78 12.86 2.90 11.32
C SER A 78 12.05 4.09 10.78
N PHE A 79 11.99 4.24 9.47
CA PHE A 79 11.43 5.42 8.79
C PHE A 79 9.94 5.67 9.11
N PHE A 80 9.12 4.62 9.22
CA PHE A 80 7.71 4.79 9.59
C PHE A 80 7.50 5.17 11.06
N GLN A 81 8.53 5.11 11.90
CA GLN A 81 8.50 5.64 13.26
C GLN A 81 8.85 7.13 13.33
N GLU A 82 9.23 7.76 12.24
CA GLU A 82 9.43 9.20 12.22
C GLU A 82 8.10 9.93 12.39
N ARG A 83 8.10 11.03 13.17
CA ARG A 83 6.88 11.77 13.53
C ARG A 83 6.07 12.17 12.30
N LEU A 84 6.72 12.73 11.29
CA LEU A 84 6.05 13.19 10.07
C LEU A 84 5.34 12.03 9.36
N ILE A 85 6.00 10.88 9.26
CA ILE A 85 5.50 9.71 8.54
C ILE A 85 4.34 9.06 9.30
N ARG A 86 4.46 8.92 10.63
CA ARG A 86 3.35 8.43 11.47
C ARG A 86 2.11 9.31 11.35
N GLU A 87 2.28 10.64 11.42
CA GLU A 87 1.15 11.56 11.28
C GLU A 87 0.55 11.50 9.87
N ALA A 88 1.37 11.41 8.82
CA ALA A 88 0.87 11.23 7.45
C ALA A 88 0.06 9.94 7.30
N VAL A 89 0.58 8.80 7.76
CA VAL A 89 -0.12 7.50 7.74
C VAL A 89 -1.47 7.59 8.45
N LYS A 90 -1.51 8.25 9.62
CA LYS A 90 -2.73 8.43 10.40
C LYS A 90 -3.74 9.37 9.71
N VAL A 91 -3.30 10.55 9.28
CA VAL A 91 -4.15 11.57 8.63
C VAL A 91 -4.74 11.03 7.33
N TYR A 92 -3.93 10.37 6.52
CA TYR A 92 -4.37 9.80 5.25
C TYR A 92 -5.00 8.41 5.40
N GLN A 93 -5.10 7.86 6.61
CA GLN A 93 -5.68 6.55 6.90
C GLN A 93 -5.08 5.44 6.03
N VAL A 94 -3.74 5.39 5.96
CA VAL A 94 -3.02 4.39 5.17
C VAL A 94 -2.98 3.10 5.98
N LYS A 95 -3.66 2.07 5.47
CA LYS A 95 -3.59 0.73 6.05
C LYS A 95 -2.27 0.08 5.68
N LEU A 96 -1.53 -0.41 6.68
CA LEU A 96 -0.22 -1.00 6.51
C LEU A 96 -0.27 -2.52 6.67
N LEU A 97 0.53 -3.20 5.84
CA LEU A 97 0.88 -4.61 6.00
C LEU A 97 2.40 -4.67 6.16
N VAL A 98 2.87 -4.97 7.35
CA VAL A 98 4.30 -5.09 7.63
C VAL A 98 4.72 -6.52 7.33
N TYR A 99 5.73 -6.70 6.48
CA TYR A 99 6.23 -8.03 6.11
C TYR A 99 7.73 -8.15 6.34
N ASN A 100 8.20 -9.37 6.63
CA ASN A 100 9.62 -9.68 6.69
C ASN A 100 10.07 -10.19 5.32
N PRO A 101 10.96 -9.46 4.60
CA PRO A 101 11.39 -9.86 3.26
C PRO A 101 12.28 -11.11 3.24
N ILE A 102 12.92 -11.47 4.36
CA ILE A 102 13.82 -12.64 4.46
C ILE A 102 13.02 -13.90 4.76
N GLN A 103 12.09 -13.82 5.72
CA GLN A 103 11.26 -14.95 6.13
C GLN A 103 10.02 -15.13 5.26
N GLU A 104 9.71 -14.15 4.40
CA GLU A 104 8.51 -14.12 3.53
C GLU A 104 7.19 -14.25 4.31
N VAL A 105 7.15 -13.70 5.53
CA VAL A 105 5.97 -13.72 6.40
C VAL A 105 5.40 -12.33 6.64
N ILE A 106 4.09 -12.28 6.86
CA ILE A 106 3.42 -11.08 7.36
C ILE A 106 3.67 -10.98 8.86
N VAL A 107 4.24 -9.84 9.29
CA VAL A 107 4.57 -9.56 10.69
C VAL A 107 3.40 -8.87 11.38
N GLU A 108 2.81 -7.85 10.75
CA GLU A 108 1.76 -7.06 11.37
C GLU A 108 0.78 -6.47 10.35
N TRP A 109 -0.46 -6.26 10.77
CA TRP A 109 -1.47 -5.47 10.06
C TRP A 109 -1.83 -4.24 10.90
N LYS A 110 -1.76 -3.04 10.33
CA LYS A 110 -2.23 -1.81 10.97
C LYS A 110 -3.33 -1.16 10.13
N GLU A 111 -4.44 -0.80 10.79
CA GLU A 111 -5.63 -0.21 10.17
C GLU A 111 -5.90 1.22 10.61
#